data_AF-A0A250J5U2-F1
#
_entry.id   AF-A0A250J5U2-F1
#
_cell.length_a   1.000
_cell.length_b   1.000
_cell.length_c   1.000
_cell.angle_alpha   90.00
_cell.angle_beta   90.00
_cell.angle_gamma   90.00
#
_symmetry.space_group_name_H-M   'P 1'
#
loop_
_entity.id
_entity.type
_entity.pdbx_description
1 polymer ?
#
loop_
_entity_poly.entity_id
_entity_poly.type
_entity_poly.pdbx_seq_one_letter_code
_entity_poly.pdbx_strand_id
1 'polypeptide(L)'
;MKLGVLLAGLLVCTGCATGSPPGGRLFASNYRYSPLTPPAAPRPIPNDGVDSAPAPTASGDSSSDGDAASPEPRRSPAPDAREKVLAAARGLLGRTKIQLSGRTWPADCTGFVEAVHSRAGVSLRGAAAKGDNGVTAFYRYARAKGRVYTQGTPRPGDLVFFRETYDRNRDGRRNDGLTHVALVDKVEPNGTVVVIHRVKRGVVRYRMNLARPDLKKDPRTGAVLNDMLRVPGASKAPVLTGQLFAAYGSVLPEPRPEAVARR
;
A
#
# COMPACT_ATOMS: atom_id res chain seq x y z
N MET A 1 57.00 0.81 -7.43
CA MET A 1 56.30 0.28 -8.62
C MET A 1 55.08 -0.49 -8.16
N LYS A 2 53.92 -0.13 -8.72
CA LYS A 2 52.59 -0.81 -8.77
C LYS A 2 51.78 -0.85 -7.46
N LEU A 3 50.72 -0.02 -7.34
CA LEU A 3 49.32 -0.16 -7.84
C LEU A 3 48.48 -1.10 -6.96
N GLY A 4 47.56 -0.58 -6.14
CA GLY A 4 46.10 -0.61 -6.41
C GLY A 4 45.48 -1.86 -5.77
N VAL A 5 44.43 -1.83 -4.94
CA VAL A 5 43.07 -1.37 -5.23
C VAL A 5 42.33 -1.22 -3.89
N LEU A 6 41.73 -0.05 -3.66
CA LEU A 6 40.68 0.16 -2.67
C LEU A 6 39.36 -0.38 -3.25
N LEU A 7 38.74 -1.37 -2.59
CA LEU A 7 37.37 -1.76 -2.88
C LEU A 7 36.48 -1.33 -1.71
N ALA A 8 35.86 -0.16 -1.87
CA ALA A 8 34.79 0.31 -1.01
C ALA A 8 33.52 -0.51 -1.30
N GLY A 9 33.22 -1.47 -0.43
CA GLY A 9 31.96 -2.23 -0.47
C GLY A 9 30.81 -1.39 0.05
N LEU A 10 29.99 -0.86 -0.86
CA LEU A 10 28.74 -0.16 -0.56
C LEU A 10 27.69 -1.19 -0.07
N LEU A 11 27.52 -1.32 1.25
CA LEU A 11 26.48 -2.17 1.84
C LEU A 11 25.12 -1.46 1.78
N VAL A 12 24.27 -1.85 0.83
CA VAL A 12 22.86 -1.45 0.77
C VAL A 12 22.06 -2.29 1.76
N CYS A 13 21.76 -1.75 2.93
CA CYS A 13 20.87 -2.36 3.92
C CYS A 13 19.40 -2.02 3.60
N THR A 14 18.70 -2.89 2.87
CA THR A 14 17.22 -2.88 2.86
C THR A 14 16.71 -4.31 3.04
N GLY A 15 15.94 -4.53 4.10
CA GLY A 15 15.38 -5.86 4.37
C GLY A 15 14.56 -5.92 5.65
N CYS A 16 13.23 -6.00 5.47
CA CYS A 16 12.29 -6.41 6.50
C CYS A 16 12.55 -7.87 6.87
N ALA A 17 13.27 -8.10 7.97
CA ALA A 17 13.54 -9.43 8.50
C ALA A 17 12.41 -9.87 9.43
N THR A 18 11.61 -10.83 8.99
CA THR A 18 10.89 -11.74 9.90
C THR A 18 11.04 -13.18 9.41
N GLY A 19 11.67 -14.02 10.23
CA GLY A 19 11.62 -15.48 10.15
C GLY A 19 13.00 -16.16 10.21
N SER A 20 13.31 -16.75 11.37
CA SER A 20 14.43 -17.67 11.60
C SER A 20 14.16 -19.06 10.99
N PRO A 21 15.21 -19.82 10.60
CA PRO A 21 15.14 -21.19 10.09
C PRO A 21 14.87 -22.23 11.20
N PRO A 22 14.54 -23.50 10.85
CA PRO A 22 14.23 -24.55 11.81
C PRO A 22 15.50 -24.96 12.57
N GLY A 23 15.41 -25.03 13.91
CA GLY A 23 16.53 -25.18 14.85
C GLY A 23 16.46 -24.19 16.03
N GLY A 24 15.48 -23.31 16.05
CA GLY A 24 15.30 -22.29 17.07
C GLY A 24 14.88 -22.83 18.43
N ARG A 25 15.83 -23.27 19.26
CA ARG A 25 15.66 -23.28 20.73
C ARG A 25 16.88 -22.88 21.57
N LEU A 26 18.05 -22.55 21.02
CA LEU A 26 19.25 -22.35 21.87
C LEU A 26 20.03 -21.04 21.75
N PHE A 27 19.61 -20.03 20.97
CA PHE A 27 20.44 -18.81 20.77
C PHE A 27 19.76 -17.47 21.12
N ALA A 28 18.63 -17.46 21.81
CA ALA A 28 17.90 -16.22 22.09
C ALA A 28 18.45 -15.39 23.27
N SER A 29 19.48 -15.85 23.98
CA SER A 29 19.93 -15.22 25.24
C SER A 29 20.99 -14.12 25.10
N ASN A 30 21.68 -13.96 23.96
CA ASN A 30 22.87 -13.08 23.92
C ASN A 30 22.88 -11.95 22.87
N TYR A 31 21.79 -11.68 22.14
CA TYR A 31 21.75 -10.52 21.25
C TYR A 31 21.25 -9.26 21.97
N ARG A 32 22.14 -8.59 22.72
CA ARG A 32 22.02 -7.14 22.95
C ARG A 32 22.43 -6.41 21.67
N TYR A 33 21.50 -6.31 20.72
CA TYR A 33 21.67 -5.46 19.53
C TYR A 33 21.10 -4.08 19.81
N SER A 34 21.98 -3.07 19.89
CA SER A 34 21.60 -1.66 20.02
C SER A 34 21.79 -0.98 18.66
N PRO A 35 20.71 -0.53 17.97
CA PRO A 35 20.83 0.12 16.67
C PRO A 35 21.47 1.51 16.80
N LEU A 36 22.40 1.82 15.90
CA LEU A 36 23.12 3.11 15.81
C LEU A 36 22.25 4.28 15.32
N THR A 37 20.92 4.18 15.44
CA THR A 37 19.98 5.21 14.98
C THR A 37 18.84 5.32 15.99
N PRO A 38 18.49 6.54 16.47
CA PRO A 38 17.40 6.70 17.41
C PRO A 38 16.07 6.23 16.81
N PRO A 39 15.16 5.65 17.63
CA PRO A 39 13.84 5.21 17.19
C PRO A 39 13.08 6.30 16.44
N ALA A 40 12.45 5.95 15.32
CA ALA A 40 11.60 6.91 14.61
C ALA A 40 10.38 7.27 15.48
N ALA A 41 10.06 8.56 15.59
CA ALA A 41 8.97 9.03 16.44
C ALA A 41 7.60 8.41 16.05
N PRO A 42 6.70 8.18 17.04
CA PRO A 42 5.31 7.80 16.83
C PRO A 42 4.63 8.63 15.74
N ARG A 43 3.82 8.01 14.88
CA ARG A 43 3.18 8.70 13.74
C ARG A 43 1.66 8.66 13.83
N PRO A 44 1.00 9.81 14.01
CA PRO A 44 -0.45 9.86 13.88
C PRO A 44 -0.84 9.59 12.42
N ILE A 45 -1.97 8.90 12.24
CA ILE A 45 -2.66 8.87 10.94
C ILE A 45 -3.16 10.30 10.71
N PRO A 46 -2.98 10.90 9.52
CA PRO A 46 -3.62 12.17 9.21
C PRO A 46 -5.15 12.01 9.18
N ASN A 47 -5.80 12.16 10.33
CA ASN A 47 -7.14 12.75 10.46
C ASN A 47 -6.97 14.26 10.21
N ASP A 48 -7.93 14.98 9.64
CA ASP A 48 -9.08 15.49 10.38
C ASP A 48 -10.26 15.77 9.43
N GLY A 49 -11.49 15.54 9.90
CA GLY A 49 -12.72 16.08 9.30
C GLY A 49 -13.31 15.26 8.14
N VAL A 50 -14.13 14.27 8.48
CA VAL A 50 -15.25 13.86 7.62
C VAL A 50 -16.35 14.87 7.89
N ASP A 51 -16.61 15.77 6.94
CA ASP A 51 -17.95 16.33 6.66
C ASP A 51 -17.91 17.19 5.39
N SER A 52 -18.88 16.87 4.52
CA SER A 52 -19.61 17.68 3.54
C SER A 52 -18.93 18.85 2.80
N ALA A 53 -19.09 18.78 1.47
CA ALA A 53 -18.79 19.83 0.50
C ALA A 53 -19.37 21.21 0.85
N PRO A 54 -18.87 22.25 0.18
CA PRO A 54 -19.77 22.91 -0.77
C PRO A 54 -19.17 23.03 -2.18
N ALA A 55 -20.09 23.13 -3.15
CA ALA A 55 -19.85 23.36 -4.57
C ALA A 55 -19.09 24.68 -4.83
N PRO A 56 -18.39 24.82 -5.98
CA PRO A 56 -17.72 26.06 -6.33
C PRO A 56 -18.70 27.06 -6.96
N THR A 57 -18.69 28.30 -6.46
CA THR A 57 -19.13 29.48 -7.20
C THR A 57 -17.97 29.97 -8.07
N ALA A 58 -18.26 30.17 -9.35
CA ALA A 58 -17.37 30.82 -10.31
C ALA A 58 -17.48 32.34 -10.19
N SER A 59 -16.35 33.05 -10.25
CA SER A 59 -16.14 34.26 -11.07
C SER A 59 -14.85 35.00 -10.63
N GLY A 60 -14.00 35.38 -11.59
CA GLY A 60 -12.98 36.41 -11.39
C GLY A 60 -11.70 36.20 -12.19
N ASP A 61 -11.70 36.66 -13.44
CA ASP A 61 -10.52 36.92 -14.27
C ASP A 61 -9.57 37.93 -13.61
N SER A 62 -8.26 37.72 -13.73
CA SER A 62 -7.36 38.65 -14.45
C SER A 62 -5.89 38.24 -14.36
N SER A 63 -5.22 38.43 -15.50
CA SER A 63 -3.89 38.01 -15.94
C SER A 63 -2.71 38.70 -15.25
N SER A 64 -1.57 38.00 -15.18
CA SER A 64 -0.25 38.62 -15.38
C SER A 64 0.79 37.56 -15.78
N ASP A 65 1.47 37.82 -16.89
CA ASP A 65 2.50 37.01 -17.54
C ASP A 65 3.73 36.76 -16.66
N GLY A 66 4.35 35.59 -16.87
CA GLY A 66 5.63 35.22 -16.27
C GLY A 66 6.15 33.89 -16.82
N ASP A 67 7.07 34.00 -17.76
CA ASP A 67 7.80 32.93 -18.44
C ASP A 67 8.47 31.95 -17.43
N ALA A 68 8.04 30.68 -17.42
CA ALA A 68 8.80 29.58 -16.82
C ALA A 68 8.26 28.20 -17.28
N ALA A 69 9.08 27.50 -18.07
CA ALA A 69 9.11 26.06 -18.29
C ALA A 69 7.76 25.35 -18.56
N SER A 70 7.51 25.02 -19.84
CA SER A 70 6.42 24.13 -20.26
C SER A 70 6.39 22.85 -19.40
N PRO A 71 5.32 22.64 -18.59
CA PRO A 71 5.15 21.36 -17.92
C PRO A 71 4.74 20.34 -18.97
N GLU A 72 5.40 19.17 -18.99
CA GLU A 72 4.95 18.05 -19.81
C GLU A 72 3.44 17.84 -19.62
N PRO A 73 2.67 17.58 -20.70
CA PRO A 73 1.24 17.41 -20.59
C PRO A 73 0.97 16.28 -19.60
N ARG A 74 0.31 16.61 -18.49
CA ARG A 74 -0.19 15.65 -17.51
C ARG A 74 -1.16 14.73 -18.25
N ARG A 75 -0.65 13.64 -18.83
CA ARG A 75 -1.49 12.64 -19.50
C ARG A 75 -2.52 12.18 -18.49
N SER A 76 -3.78 12.52 -18.72
CA SER A 76 -4.89 11.91 -17.99
C SER A 76 -4.71 10.39 -18.06
N PRO A 77 -4.94 9.64 -16.97
CA PRO A 77 -4.73 8.21 -17.00
C PRO A 77 -5.64 7.61 -18.08
N ALA A 78 -5.09 6.71 -18.89
CA ALA A 78 -5.78 6.14 -20.04
C ALA A 78 -7.12 5.50 -19.61
N PRO A 79 -8.16 5.46 -20.48
CA PRO A 79 -9.48 4.91 -20.14
C PRO A 79 -9.45 3.47 -19.58
N ASP A 80 -8.40 2.71 -19.92
CA ASP A 80 -8.14 1.33 -19.50
C ASP A 80 -7.16 1.21 -18.32
N ALA A 81 -6.84 2.31 -17.63
CA ALA A 81 -5.86 2.35 -16.54
C ALA A 81 -6.14 1.30 -15.45
N ARG A 82 -7.40 1.16 -15.04
CA ARG A 82 -7.82 0.18 -14.02
C ARG A 82 -7.59 -1.24 -14.48
N GLU A 83 -7.93 -1.55 -15.72
CA GLU A 83 -7.73 -2.87 -16.31
C GLU A 83 -6.23 -3.21 -16.41
N LYS A 84 -5.41 -2.27 -16.91
CA LYS A 84 -3.95 -2.43 -16.99
C LYS A 84 -3.31 -2.71 -15.64
N VAL A 85 -3.73 -1.98 -14.60
CA VAL A 85 -3.24 -2.18 -13.23
C VAL A 85 -3.64 -3.56 -12.69
N LEU A 86 -4.91 -3.95 -12.85
CA LEU A 86 -5.41 -5.25 -12.39
C LEU A 86 -4.75 -6.42 -13.13
N ALA A 87 -4.60 -6.32 -14.45
CA ALA A 87 -3.93 -7.34 -15.25
C ALA A 87 -2.47 -7.54 -14.79
N ALA A 88 -1.74 -6.45 -14.58
CA ALA A 88 -0.38 -6.51 -14.06
C ALA A 88 -0.31 -7.10 -12.65
N ALA A 89 -1.21 -6.70 -11.75
CA ALA A 89 -1.28 -7.23 -10.39
C ALA A 89 -1.54 -8.75 -10.38
N ARG A 90 -2.48 -9.22 -11.19
CA ARG A 90 -2.83 -10.64 -11.32
C ARG A 90 -1.69 -11.44 -11.95
N GLY A 91 -0.99 -10.90 -12.96
CA GLY A 91 0.17 -11.55 -13.58
C GLY A 91 1.37 -11.72 -12.66
N LEU A 92 1.45 -10.92 -11.58
CA LEU A 92 2.51 -11.03 -10.57
C LEU A 92 2.21 -12.04 -9.45
N LEU A 93 1.01 -12.63 -9.39
CA LEU A 93 0.66 -13.59 -8.34
C LEU A 93 1.64 -14.76 -8.27
N GLY A 94 2.02 -15.13 -7.05
CA GLY A 94 3.01 -16.17 -6.77
C GLY A 94 4.47 -15.75 -6.96
N ARG A 95 4.75 -14.59 -7.58
CA ARG A 95 6.12 -14.12 -7.77
C ARG A 95 6.71 -13.56 -6.47
N THR A 96 7.98 -13.83 -6.23
CA THR A 96 8.75 -13.30 -5.09
C THR A 96 9.54 -12.04 -5.46
N LYS A 97 9.91 -11.90 -6.74
CA LYS A 97 10.49 -10.69 -7.31
C LYS A 97 9.39 -9.90 -8.03
N ILE A 98 9.53 -8.57 -8.03
CA ILE A 98 8.60 -7.68 -8.73
C ILE A 98 9.33 -7.16 -9.95
N GLN A 99 9.04 -7.78 -11.10
CA GLN A 99 9.63 -7.43 -12.38
C GLN A 99 8.51 -7.12 -13.35
N LEU A 100 8.53 -5.92 -13.91
CA LEU A 100 7.48 -5.46 -14.81
C LEU A 100 8.09 -4.49 -15.82
N SER A 101 7.78 -4.70 -17.11
CA SER A 101 8.30 -3.87 -18.22
C SER A 101 9.83 -3.76 -18.22
N GLY A 102 10.56 -4.86 -17.97
CA GLY A 102 12.02 -4.89 -17.93
C GLY A 102 12.66 -4.24 -16.69
N ARG A 103 11.87 -3.64 -15.79
CA ARG A 103 12.35 -3.01 -14.55
C ARG A 103 12.10 -3.92 -13.35
N THR A 104 13.10 -3.98 -12.46
CA THR A 104 12.96 -4.60 -11.13
C THR A 104 12.56 -3.55 -10.10
N TRP A 105 11.57 -3.88 -9.28
CA TRP A 105 11.03 -3.02 -8.22
C TRP A 105 11.36 -3.58 -6.83
N PRO A 106 11.36 -2.75 -5.77
CA PRO A 106 11.51 -3.23 -4.40
C PRO A 106 10.51 -4.35 -4.10
N ALA A 107 10.98 -5.44 -3.48
CA ALA A 107 10.16 -6.62 -3.23
C ALA A 107 9.26 -6.50 -1.99
N ASP A 108 8.63 -5.34 -1.82
CA ASP A 108 7.73 -5.00 -0.70
C ASP A 108 6.34 -4.55 -1.21
N CYS A 109 5.45 -4.21 -0.28
CA CYS A 109 4.08 -3.81 -0.60
C CYS A 109 4.00 -2.50 -1.40
N THR A 110 4.91 -1.56 -1.14
CA THR A 110 4.94 -0.27 -1.86
C THR A 110 5.51 -0.42 -3.26
N GLY A 111 6.59 -1.18 -3.42
CA GLY A 111 7.17 -1.50 -4.71
C GLY A 111 6.22 -2.30 -5.60
N PHE A 112 5.41 -3.20 -5.02
CA PHE A 112 4.32 -3.87 -5.73
C PHE A 112 3.30 -2.90 -6.31
N VAL A 113 2.75 -2.02 -5.46
CA VAL A 113 1.70 -1.09 -5.88
C VAL A 113 2.24 -0.08 -6.90
N GLU A 114 3.45 0.45 -6.71
CA GLU A 114 4.12 1.30 -7.71
C GLU A 114 4.32 0.59 -9.04
N ALA A 115 4.80 -0.66 -9.02
CA ALA A 115 5.04 -1.42 -10.23
C ALA A 115 3.76 -1.53 -11.06
N VAL A 116 2.66 -1.96 -10.46
CA VAL A 116 1.40 -2.14 -11.20
C VAL A 116 0.80 -0.81 -11.67
N HIS A 117 0.90 0.27 -10.87
CA HIS A 117 0.43 1.61 -11.25
C HIS A 117 1.25 2.27 -12.36
N SER A 118 2.53 1.88 -12.51
CA SER A 118 3.36 2.34 -13.63
C SER A 118 2.78 1.97 -15.00
N ARG A 119 1.98 0.89 -15.09
CA ARG A 119 1.29 0.48 -16.32
C ARG A 119 0.21 1.46 -16.76
N ALA A 120 -0.30 2.26 -15.83
CA ALA A 120 -1.25 3.33 -16.08
C ALA A 120 -0.58 4.72 -16.11
N GLY A 121 0.76 4.79 -16.03
CA GLY A 121 1.49 6.07 -15.96
C GLY A 121 1.29 6.83 -14.65
N VAL A 122 0.79 6.18 -13.59
CA VAL A 122 0.51 6.82 -12.30
C VAL A 122 1.71 6.70 -11.37
N SER A 123 2.24 7.86 -10.94
CA SER A 123 3.30 7.94 -9.92
C SER A 123 2.73 8.34 -8.57
N LEU A 124 2.61 7.36 -7.66
CA LEU A 124 1.96 7.55 -6.35
C LEU A 124 2.82 8.31 -5.33
N ARG A 125 4.07 8.62 -5.65
CA ARG A 125 4.96 9.40 -4.76
C ARG A 125 4.91 10.91 -5.01
N GLY A 126 4.17 11.37 -6.02
CA GLY A 126 4.14 12.78 -6.41
C GLY A 126 3.60 13.74 -5.34
N ALA A 127 2.98 13.22 -4.28
CA ALA A 127 2.49 14.02 -3.15
C ALA A 127 3.23 13.76 -1.84
N ALA A 128 4.35 13.02 -1.84
CA ALA A 128 5.05 12.63 -0.61
C ALA A 128 5.60 13.85 0.15
N ALA A 129 5.50 13.84 1.48
CA ALA A 129 6.08 14.86 2.35
C ALA A 129 7.34 14.34 3.07
N LYS A 130 8.18 15.28 3.56
CA LYS A 130 9.34 14.94 4.37
C LYS A 130 8.91 14.09 5.57
N GLY A 131 9.58 12.96 5.75
CA GLY A 131 9.31 12.03 6.84
C GLY A 131 8.27 10.97 6.50
N ASP A 132 7.49 11.06 5.42
CA ASP A 132 6.52 10.01 5.04
C ASP A 132 7.21 8.65 4.84
N ASN A 133 6.51 7.57 5.23
CA ASN A 133 6.87 6.24 4.73
C ASN A 133 6.17 6.01 3.38
N GLY A 134 6.55 4.97 2.63
CA GLY A 134 5.97 4.74 1.30
C GLY A 134 4.44 4.57 1.31
N VAL A 135 3.89 3.93 2.34
CA VAL A 135 2.44 3.75 2.52
C VAL A 135 1.76 5.09 2.82
N THR A 136 2.34 5.90 3.72
CA THR A 136 1.85 7.26 4.02
C THR A 136 1.89 8.15 2.79
N ALA A 137 2.94 8.06 1.97
CA ALA A 137 3.05 8.82 0.73
C ALA A 137 1.92 8.48 -0.24
N PHE A 138 1.57 7.19 -0.40
CA PHE A 138 0.46 6.78 -1.26
C PHE A 138 -0.89 7.22 -0.70
N TYR A 139 -1.08 7.14 0.62
CA TYR A 139 -2.29 7.65 1.26
C TYR A 139 -2.45 9.15 1.03
N ARG A 140 -1.38 9.92 1.18
CA ARG A 140 -1.36 11.36 0.90
C ARG A 140 -1.65 11.66 -0.56
N TYR A 141 -1.10 10.88 -1.49
CA TYR A 141 -1.43 10.97 -2.91
C TYR A 141 -2.92 10.71 -3.15
N ALA A 142 -3.48 9.65 -2.57
CA ALA A 142 -4.90 9.34 -2.69
C ALA A 142 -5.79 10.47 -2.12
N ARG A 143 -5.39 11.11 -1.02
CA ARG A 143 -6.09 12.29 -0.49
C ARG A 143 -6.00 13.50 -1.44
N ALA A 144 -4.84 13.74 -2.04
CA ALA A 144 -4.59 14.94 -2.83
C ALA A 144 -5.08 14.87 -4.28
N LYS A 145 -5.12 13.67 -4.87
CA LYS A 145 -5.36 13.44 -6.31
C LYS A 145 -6.47 12.43 -6.60
N GLY A 146 -7.07 11.86 -5.57
CA GLY A 146 -8.08 10.83 -5.69
C GLY A 146 -9.13 10.96 -4.60
N ARG A 147 -9.52 9.83 -4.03
CA ARG A 147 -10.47 9.78 -2.91
C ARG A 147 -9.98 8.81 -1.85
N VAL A 148 -10.03 9.21 -0.58
CA VAL A 148 -9.86 8.31 0.57
C VAL A 148 -11.22 8.16 1.25
N TYR A 149 -11.55 6.92 1.64
CA TYR A 149 -12.84 6.63 2.25
C TYR A 149 -12.74 5.39 3.16
N THR A 150 -13.58 5.34 4.19
CA THR A 150 -13.63 4.23 5.17
C THR A 150 -14.94 3.44 5.10
N GLN A 151 -15.96 4.00 4.44
CA GLN A 151 -17.30 3.43 4.31
C GLN A 151 -17.66 3.17 2.84
N GLY A 152 -18.56 2.21 2.62
CA GLY A 152 -18.99 1.78 1.29
C GLY A 152 -18.13 0.65 0.70
N THR A 153 -18.49 0.25 -0.51
CA THR A 153 -17.87 -0.89 -1.19
C THR A 153 -16.73 -0.43 -2.09
N PRO A 154 -15.51 -0.96 -1.94
CA PRO A 154 -14.41 -0.59 -2.81
C PRO A 154 -14.54 -1.21 -4.19
N ARG A 155 -13.83 -0.64 -5.17
CA ARG A 155 -13.78 -1.19 -6.52
C ARG A 155 -12.46 -1.92 -6.79
N PRO A 156 -12.46 -2.94 -7.67
CA PRO A 156 -11.24 -3.52 -8.22
C PRO A 156 -10.27 -2.45 -8.70
N GLY A 157 -9.04 -2.41 -8.19
CA GLY A 157 -8.01 -1.43 -8.52
C GLY A 157 -7.86 -0.30 -7.50
N ASP A 158 -8.78 -0.17 -6.54
CA ASP A 158 -8.59 0.74 -5.41
C ASP A 158 -7.50 0.19 -4.47
N LEU A 159 -6.89 1.07 -3.67
CA LEU A 159 -5.92 0.70 -2.64
C LEU A 159 -6.63 0.42 -1.31
N VAL A 160 -6.03 -0.47 -0.51
CA VAL A 160 -6.40 -0.70 0.89
C VAL A 160 -5.20 -0.40 1.77
N PHE A 161 -5.38 0.47 2.75
CA PHE A 161 -4.36 0.84 3.72
C PHE A 161 -4.61 0.14 5.05
N PHE A 162 -3.55 -0.40 5.64
CA PHE A 162 -3.58 -1.03 6.94
C PHE A 162 -2.62 -0.34 7.90
N ARG A 163 -3.01 -0.32 9.18
CA ARG A 163 -2.24 0.27 10.27
C ARG A 163 -1.56 -0.80 11.12
N GLU A 164 -0.42 -0.44 11.69
CA GLU A 164 0.26 -1.22 12.74
C GLU A 164 0.54 -2.69 12.39
N THR A 165 0.71 -3.05 11.12
CA THR A 165 0.90 -4.45 10.69
C THR A 165 2.23 -5.05 11.15
N TYR A 166 3.23 -4.22 11.43
CA TYR A 166 4.49 -4.58 12.06
C TYR A 166 5.03 -3.37 12.83
N ASP A 167 5.93 -3.63 13.77
CA ASP A 167 6.66 -2.61 14.52
C ASP A 167 7.78 -2.04 13.64
N ARG A 168 7.55 -0.86 13.07
CA ARG A 168 8.45 -0.28 12.06
C ARG A 168 9.59 0.49 12.70
N ASN A 169 9.32 1.27 13.75
CA ASN A 169 10.34 2.03 14.47
C ASN A 169 11.11 1.20 15.51
N ARG A 170 10.66 -0.04 15.77
CA ARG A 170 11.27 -1.02 16.68
C ARG A 170 11.23 -0.58 18.14
N ASP A 171 10.22 0.19 18.53
CA ASP A 171 10.02 0.65 19.90
C ASP A 171 9.13 -0.30 20.75
N GLY A 172 8.61 -1.37 20.14
CA GLY A 172 7.74 -2.36 20.78
C GLY A 172 6.29 -1.92 20.93
N ARG A 173 5.92 -0.70 20.52
CA ARG A 173 4.59 -0.10 20.66
C ARG A 173 3.78 -0.25 19.37
N ARG A 174 2.57 0.33 19.37
CA ARG A 174 1.62 0.32 18.24
C ARG A 174 1.27 1.75 17.89
N ASN A 175 2.22 2.40 17.23
CA ASN A 175 2.23 3.83 16.97
C ASN A 175 2.95 4.16 15.65
N ASP A 176 3.07 3.21 14.72
CA ASP A 176 3.77 3.39 13.45
C ASP A 176 2.89 4.02 12.36
N GLY A 177 1.58 4.10 12.60
CA GLY A 177 0.56 4.60 11.71
C GLY A 177 0.26 3.61 10.58
N LEU A 178 0.24 4.11 9.34
CA LEU A 178 0.05 3.28 8.15
C LEU A 178 1.33 2.52 7.82
N THR A 179 1.25 1.19 7.81
CA THR A 179 2.43 0.31 7.65
C THR A 179 2.29 -0.67 6.50
N HIS A 180 1.09 -0.86 5.93
CA HIS A 180 0.90 -1.77 4.79
C HIS A 180 -0.13 -1.25 3.80
N VAL A 181 0.06 -1.62 2.54
CA VAL A 181 -0.87 -1.31 1.45
C VAL A 181 -1.12 -2.56 0.61
N ALA A 182 -2.33 -2.67 0.06
CA ALA A 182 -2.73 -3.69 -0.89
C ALA A 182 -3.56 -3.07 -2.02
N LEU A 183 -3.72 -3.80 -3.12
CA LEU A 183 -4.61 -3.47 -4.24
C LEU A 183 -5.88 -4.32 -4.13
N VAL A 184 -7.06 -3.74 -4.24
CA VAL A 184 -8.32 -4.47 -4.34
C VAL A 184 -8.36 -5.23 -5.67
N ASP A 185 -8.56 -6.54 -5.63
CA ASP A 185 -8.72 -7.38 -6.82
C ASP A 185 -10.19 -7.54 -7.21
N LYS A 186 -11.03 -7.83 -6.22
CA LYS A 186 -12.49 -7.99 -6.37
C LYS A 186 -13.20 -7.88 -5.02
N VAL A 187 -14.52 -7.72 -5.08
CA VAL A 187 -15.42 -7.87 -3.93
C VAL A 187 -16.33 -9.05 -4.19
N GLU A 188 -16.41 -9.98 -3.25
CA GLU A 188 -17.27 -11.16 -3.32
C GLU A 188 -18.72 -10.80 -2.94
N PRO A 189 -19.73 -11.60 -3.35
CA PRO A 189 -21.14 -11.30 -3.07
C PRO A 189 -21.47 -11.15 -1.57
N ASN A 190 -20.70 -11.81 -0.69
CA ASN A 190 -20.84 -11.70 0.77
C ASN A 190 -20.14 -10.46 1.37
N GLY A 191 -19.68 -9.52 0.53
CA GLY A 191 -18.97 -8.31 0.94
C GLY A 191 -17.49 -8.52 1.28
N THR A 192 -16.95 -9.73 1.11
CA THR A 192 -15.52 -9.99 1.35
C THR A 192 -14.68 -9.38 0.24
N VAL A 193 -13.79 -8.47 0.61
CA VAL A 193 -12.85 -7.82 -0.29
C VAL A 193 -11.62 -8.71 -0.43
N VAL A 194 -11.31 -9.09 -1.67
CA VAL A 194 -10.08 -9.80 -2.02
C VAL A 194 -9.05 -8.77 -2.45
N VAL A 195 -7.88 -8.77 -1.80
CA VAL A 195 -6.80 -7.85 -2.06
C VAL A 195 -5.54 -8.59 -2.50
N ILE A 196 -4.77 -8.02 -3.42
CA ILE A 196 -3.43 -8.49 -3.81
C ILE A 196 -2.40 -7.60 -3.13
N HIS A 197 -1.41 -8.22 -2.51
CA HIS A 197 -0.31 -7.50 -1.89
C HIS A 197 0.99 -8.30 -1.97
N ARG A 198 2.11 -7.64 -1.68
CA ARG A 198 3.40 -8.32 -1.48
C ARG A 198 3.67 -8.46 0.02
N VAL A 199 3.90 -9.71 0.43
CA VAL A 199 4.40 -10.12 1.76
C VAL A 199 5.62 -11.00 1.57
N LYS A 200 6.42 -11.33 2.60
CA LYS A 200 7.69 -12.08 2.46
C LYS A 200 7.64 -13.28 1.49
N ARG A 201 6.60 -14.11 1.56
CA ARG A 201 6.47 -15.34 0.73
C ARG A 201 6.14 -15.13 -0.75
N GLY A 202 5.53 -14.01 -1.12
CA GLY A 202 5.20 -13.72 -2.52
C GLY A 202 4.21 -12.58 -2.66
N VAL A 203 3.86 -12.26 -3.90
CA VAL A 203 2.61 -11.56 -4.23
C VAL A 203 1.46 -12.55 -4.08
N VAL A 204 0.50 -12.27 -3.21
CA VAL A 204 -0.58 -13.20 -2.85
C VAL A 204 -1.90 -12.47 -2.68
N ARG A 205 -3.00 -13.24 -2.66
CA ARG A 205 -4.35 -12.75 -2.35
C ARG A 205 -4.70 -12.97 -0.89
N TYR A 206 -5.18 -11.93 -0.23
CA TYR A 206 -5.76 -11.96 1.10
C TYR A 206 -7.23 -11.52 1.04
N ARG A 207 -8.02 -11.97 2.01
CA ARG A 207 -9.43 -11.64 2.18
C ARG A 207 -9.60 -10.69 3.36
N MET A 208 -10.56 -9.79 3.26
CA MET A 208 -10.92 -8.84 4.30
C MET A 208 -12.43 -8.61 4.26
N ASN A 209 -13.12 -8.82 5.38
CA ASN A 209 -14.55 -8.55 5.51
C ASN A 209 -14.78 -7.60 6.68
N LEU A 210 -15.17 -6.36 6.36
CA LEU A 210 -15.37 -5.30 7.35
C LEU A 210 -16.69 -5.41 8.10
N ALA A 211 -17.66 -6.19 7.61
CA ALA A 211 -18.89 -6.47 8.35
C ALA A 211 -18.66 -7.45 9.52
N ARG A 212 -17.59 -8.25 9.44
CA ARG A 212 -17.19 -9.23 10.46
C ARG A 212 -15.68 -9.21 10.67
N PRO A 213 -15.10 -8.08 11.16
CA PRO A 213 -13.66 -7.85 11.14
C PRO A 213 -12.86 -8.81 12.04
N ASP A 214 -13.48 -9.29 13.13
CA ASP A 214 -12.85 -10.18 14.12
C ASP A 214 -12.98 -11.67 13.78
N LEU A 215 -13.68 -12.01 12.69
CA LEU A 215 -13.89 -13.41 12.29
C LEU A 215 -12.93 -13.81 11.17
N LYS A 216 -12.16 -14.87 11.42
CA LYS A 216 -11.33 -15.51 10.38
C LYS A 216 -12.20 -16.24 9.36
N LYS A 217 -13.23 -16.94 9.81
CA LYS A 217 -14.17 -17.70 8.98
C LYS A 217 -15.60 -17.40 9.39
N ASP A 218 -16.52 -17.50 8.43
CA ASP A 218 -17.95 -17.52 8.68
C ASP A 218 -18.28 -18.82 9.45
N PRO A 219 -18.90 -18.76 10.65
CA PRO A 219 -19.21 -19.94 11.44
C PRO A 219 -20.29 -20.83 10.80
N ARG A 220 -21.14 -20.27 9.93
CA ARG A 220 -22.22 -21.00 9.27
C ARG A 220 -21.75 -21.66 7.98
N THR A 221 -20.99 -20.94 7.16
CA THR A 221 -20.59 -21.42 5.83
C THR A 221 -19.16 -21.97 5.76
N GLY A 222 -18.33 -21.69 6.77
CA GLY A 222 -16.91 -22.05 6.77
C GLY A 222 -16.04 -21.20 5.85
N ALA A 223 -16.62 -20.27 5.09
CA ALA A 223 -15.91 -19.38 4.17
C ALA A 223 -14.88 -18.51 4.90
N VAL A 224 -13.69 -18.31 4.33
CA VAL A 224 -12.68 -17.43 4.92
C VAL A 224 -13.07 -15.98 4.70
N LEU A 225 -13.25 -15.24 5.80
CA LEU A 225 -13.66 -13.83 5.78
C LEU A 225 -12.46 -12.88 5.88
N ASN A 226 -11.52 -13.20 6.78
CA ASN A 226 -10.33 -12.38 7.00
C ASN A 226 -9.08 -13.26 7.11
N ASP A 227 -8.06 -12.93 6.34
CA ASP A 227 -6.74 -13.55 6.45
C ASP A 227 -5.92 -12.90 7.59
N MET A 228 -4.94 -13.63 8.10
CA MET A 228 -4.01 -13.11 9.11
C MET A 228 -3.00 -12.18 8.45
N LEU A 229 -2.94 -10.92 8.88
CA LEU A 229 -2.02 -9.92 8.34
C LEU A 229 -0.82 -9.65 9.26
N ARG A 230 -1.05 -9.59 10.57
CA ARG A 230 0.04 -9.46 11.55
C ARG A 230 0.24 -10.79 12.25
N VAL A 231 1.45 -11.34 12.10
CA VAL A 231 1.86 -12.58 12.75
C VAL A 231 1.86 -12.34 14.27
N PRO A 232 1.25 -13.25 15.04
CA PRO A 232 1.26 -13.13 16.49
C PRO A 232 2.68 -13.32 17.07
N GLY A 233 2.96 -12.61 18.17
CA GLY A 233 4.06 -13.01 19.06
C GLY A 233 3.72 -14.33 19.77
N ALA A 234 4.68 -14.90 20.50
CA ALA A 234 4.60 -16.26 21.09
C ALA A 234 3.33 -16.56 21.92
N SER A 235 2.59 -15.54 22.37
CA SER A 235 1.38 -15.69 23.19
C SER A 235 0.23 -14.77 22.76
N LYS A 236 0.22 -14.27 21.52
CA LYS A 236 -0.82 -13.34 21.04
C LYS A 236 -1.72 -14.02 20.00
N ALA A 237 -2.97 -13.57 19.91
CA ALA A 237 -3.83 -13.97 18.80
C ALA A 237 -3.32 -13.36 17.49
N PRO A 238 -3.45 -14.06 16.36
CA PRO A 238 -3.20 -13.48 15.05
C PRO A 238 -4.14 -12.28 14.84
N VAL A 239 -3.64 -11.22 14.22
CA VAL A 239 -4.47 -10.03 13.95
C VAL A 239 -4.84 -10.02 12.48
N LEU A 240 -6.14 -9.91 12.25
CA LEU A 240 -6.78 -10.11 10.96
C LEU A 240 -6.75 -8.85 10.10
N THR A 241 -6.87 -9.01 8.79
CA THR A 241 -6.99 -7.90 7.82
C THR A 241 -8.07 -6.90 8.22
N GLY A 242 -9.28 -7.38 8.56
CA GLY A 242 -10.41 -6.52 8.94
C GLY A 242 -10.14 -5.67 10.19
N GLN A 243 -9.40 -6.19 11.17
CA GLN A 243 -9.03 -5.47 12.39
C GLN A 243 -7.98 -4.38 12.13
N LEU A 244 -7.15 -4.55 11.11
CA LEU A 244 -6.06 -3.62 10.78
C LEU A 244 -6.41 -2.64 9.66
N PHE A 245 -7.63 -2.72 9.11
CA PHE A 245 -8.11 -1.79 8.09
C PHE A 245 -8.04 -0.36 8.60
N ALA A 246 -7.48 0.53 7.80
CA ALA A 246 -7.43 1.96 8.07
C ALA A 246 -8.33 2.75 7.11
N ALA A 247 -8.18 2.54 5.80
CA ALA A 247 -8.97 3.21 4.77
C ALA A 247 -8.81 2.53 3.40
N TYR A 248 -9.71 2.84 2.48
CA TYR A 248 -9.54 2.65 1.05
C TYR A 248 -9.01 3.93 0.37
N GLY A 249 -8.41 3.78 -0.81
CA GLY A 249 -8.00 4.89 -1.66
C GLY A 249 -8.25 4.64 -3.15
N SER A 250 -9.05 5.47 -3.80
CA SER A 250 -9.22 5.46 -5.25
C SER A 250 -8.25 6.45 -5.88
N VAL A 251 -7.33 5.95 -6.71
CA VAL A 251 -6.28 6.76 -7.38
C VAL A 251 -6.30 6.63 -8.91
N LEU A 252 -7.20 5.79 -9.43
CA LEU A 252 -7.42 5.57 -10.85
C LEU A 252 -8.74 6.23 -11.27
N PRO A 253 -8.87 6.69 -12.52
CA PRO A 253 -10.10 7.26 -13.01
C PRO A 253 -11.28 6.31 -12.86
N GLU A 254 -12.47 6.90 -12.81
CA GLU A 254 -13.68 6.13 -13.01
C GLU A 254 -13.75 5.65 -14.46
N PRO A 255 -14.19 4.41 -14.71
CA PRO A 255 -14.63 4.05 -16.04
C PRO A 255 -15.75 5.02 -16.45
N ARG A 256 -15.66 5.59 -17.65
CA ARG A 256 -16.77 6.38 -18.20
C ARG A 256 -18.00 5.47 -18.24
N PRO A 257 -19.19 5.93 -17.82
CA PRO A 257 -20.41 5.21 -18.11
C PRO A 257 -20.43 4.94 -19.61
N GLU A 258 -20.59 3.67 -20.02
CA GLU A 258 -20.93 3.39 -21.40
C GLU A 258 -22.18 4.21 -21.69
N ALA A 259 -22.10 5.11 -22.67
CA ALA A 259 -23.27 5.79 -23.17
C ALA A 259 -24.20 4.69 -23.65
N VAL A 260 -25.19 4.35 -22.84
CA VAL A 260 -26.27 3.46 -23.22
C VAL A 260 -26.90 4.15 -24.42
N ALA A 261 -26.59 3.64 -25.61
CA ALA A 261 -27.22 4.08 -26.84
C ALA A 261 -28.71 3.90 -26.60
N ARG A 262 -29.41 5.00 -26.37
CA ARG A 262 -30.88 5.01 -26.35
C ARG A 262 -31.29 4.56 -27.75
N ARG A 263 -31.75 3.32 -27.85
CA ARG A 263 -32.52 2.83 -28.99
C ARG A 263 -33.98 3.16 -28.75
#